data_AF-A0A351X4E2-F1
#
_entry.id   AF-A0A351X4E2-F1
#
_cell.length_a   1.000
_cell.length_b   1.000
_cell.length_c   1.000
_cell.angle_alpha   90.00
_cell.angle_beta   90.00
_cell.angle_gamma   90.00
#
_symmetry.space_group_name_H-M   'P 1'
#
loop_
_entity.id
_entity.type
_entity.pdbx_description
1 polymer ?
#
loop_
_entity_poly.entity_id
_entity_poly.type
_entity_poly.pdbx_seq_one_letter_code
_entity_poly.pdbx_strand_id
1 'polypeptide(L)' 'MMGFGMFGGMFFFWIILIGLAVLVVRGLFQPNQSDRGSSKTEPLSARQILEQRYARGEINQEQYQLMLKDIQQ' A
#
# COMPACT_ATOMS: atom_id res chain seq x y z
N MET A 1 -6.14 49.12 16.16
CA MET A 1 -5.46 47.86 15.80
C MET A 1 -6.22 46.69 16.44
N MET A 2 -7.42 46.35 15.95
CA MET A 2 -8.20 45.18 16.42
C MET A 2 -9.00 44.61 15.24
N GLY A 3 -8.31 43.96 14.30
CA GLY A 3 -8.96 43.32 13.14
C GLY A 3 -8.35 41.97 12.76
N PHE A 4 -7.08 41.73 13.14
CA PHE A 4 -6.38 40.48 12.83
C PHE A 4 -6.75 39.31 13.74
N GLY A 5 -7.19 39.57 14.98
CA GLY A 5 -7.58 38.50 15.92
C GLY A 5 -8.87 37.77 15.53
N MET A 6 -9.82 38.48 14.91
CA MET A 6 -11.12 37.92 14.53
C MET A 6 -11.02 37.01 13.30
N PHE A 7 -10.15 37.35 12.34
CA PHE A 7 -9.89 36.51 11.17
C PHE A 7 -9.04 35.27 11.50
N GLY A 8 -8.04 35.43 12.38
CA GLY A 8 -7.20 34.31 12.83
C GLY A 8 -7.97 33.26 13.63
N GLY A 9 -8.85 33.69 14.55
CA GLY A 9 -9.67 32.77 15.35
C GLY A 9 -10.63 31.94 14.51
N MET A 10 -11.27 32.55 13.50
CA MET A 10 -12.17 31.84 12.60
C MET A 10 -11.41 30.81 11.74
N PHE A 11 -10.22 31.17 11.24
CA PHE A 11 -9.41 30.26 10.44
C PHE A 11 -8.93 29.05 11.25
N PHE A 12 -8.48 29.26 12.50
CA PHE A 12 -8.12 28.17 13.40
C PHE A 12 -9.31 27.26 13.70
N PHE A 13 -10.50 27.83 13.92
CA PHE A 13 -11.72 27.06 14.13
C PHE A 13 -12.04 26.15 12.92
N TRP A 14 -11.95 26.68 11.70
CA TRP A 14 -12.15 25.91 10.47
C TRP A 14 -11.11 24.80 10.28
N ILE A 15 -9.83 25.06 10.57
CA ILE A 15 -8.77 24.03 10.50
C ILE A 15 -9.08 22.88 11.46
N ILE A 16 -9.44 23.18 12.71
CA ILE A 16 -9.76 22.17 13.72
C ILE A 16 -11.00 21.38 13.28
N LEU A 17 -12.04 22.06 12.80
CA LEU A 17 -13.28 21.45 12.35
C LEU A 17 -13.06 20.51 11.15
N ILE A 18 -12.27 20.94 10.17
CA ILE A 18 -11.90 20.11 9.01
C ILE A 18 -11.03 18.93 9.45
N GLY A 19 -10.03 19.16 10.31
CA GLY A 19 -9.17 18.10 10.84
C GLY A 19 -9.96 17.02 11.57
N LEU A 20 -10.93 17.42 12.39
CA LEU A 20 -11.80 16.49 13.12
C LEU A 20 -12.75 15.74 12.19
N ALA A 21 -13.33 16.42 11.19
CA ALA A 21 -14.14 15.77 10.16
C ALA A 21 -13.35 14.71 9.37
N VAL A 22 -12.11 15.04 8.96
CA VAL A 22 -11.22 14.09 8.28
C VAL A 22 -10.87 12.91 9.18
N LEU A 23 -10.64 13.13 10.48
CA LEU A 23 -10.35 12.04 11.44
C LEU A 23 -11.54 11.09 11.59
N VAL A 24 -12.76 11.62 11.70
CA VAL A 24 -13.99 10.82 11.76
C VAL A 24 -14.18 10.02 10.47
N VAL A 25 -14.03 10.66 9.30
CA VAL A 25 -14.10 9.97 8.00
C VAL A 25 -13.00 8.92 7.90
N ARG A 26 -11.76 9.21 8.29
CA ARG A 26 -10.64 8.25 8.29
C ARG A 26 -10.87 7.08 9.24
N GLY A 27 -11.53 7.28 10.38
CA GLY A 27 -11.84 6.22 11.33
C GLY A 27 -13.03 5.36 10.89
N LEU A 28 -14.04 5.95 10.24
CA LEU A 28 -15.20 5.22 9.71
C LEU A 28 -14.92 4.51 8.39
N PHE A 29 -14.09 5.13 7.54
CA PHE A 29 -13.63 4.58 6.26
C PHE A 29 -12.24 3.95 6.36
N GLN A 30 -11.70 3.74 7.56
CA GLN A 30 -10.54 2.86 7.71
C GLN A 30 -11.06 1.48 7.33
N PRO A 31 -10.70 0.95 6.14
CA PRO A 31 -10.93 -0.46 5.90
C PRO A 31 -10.16 -1.12 7.05
N ASN A 32 -10.81 -2.06 7.72
CA ASN A 32 -10.16 -2.90 8.70
C ASN A 32 -9.08 -3.70 7.95
N GLN A 33 -7.96 -3.06 7.64
CA GLN A 33 -6.79 -3.66 7.07
C GLN A 33 -6.05 -4.30 8.25
N SER A 34 -6.76 -5.24 8.86
CA SER A 34 -6.18 -6.45 9.44
C SER A 34 -5.59 -7.33 8.33
N ASP A 35 -4.85 -6.74 7.39
CA ASP A 35 -3.86 -7.44 6.56
C ASP A 35 -2.53 -7.22 7.28
N ARG A 36 -2.16 -8.06 8.25
CA ARG A 36 -1.32 -9.23 7.95
C ARG A 36 -0.61 -9.10 6.59
N GLY A 37 0.49 -8.34 6.60
CA GLY A 37 1.34 -8.08 5.45
C GLY A 37 0.75 -6.93 4.63
N SER A 38 1.40 -5.79 4.48
CA SER A 38 2.56 -5.69 3.58
C SER A 38 2.56 -6.70 2.42
N SER A 39 1.41 -7.04 1.83
CA SER A 39 1.35 -7.25 0.39
C SER A 39 1.43 -5.87 -0.25
N LYS A 40 2.61 -5.26 -0.11
CA LYS A 40 3.21 -4.63 -1.28
C LYS A 40 2.94 -5.64 -2.38
N THR A 41 2.25 -5.22 -3.43
CA THR A 41 2.43 -5.84 -4.73
C THR A 41 3.89 -5.59 -5.11
N GLU A 42 4.82 -6.23 -4.38
CA GLU A 42 6.12 -6.55 -4.90
C GLU A 42 5.79 -7.29 -6.18
N PRO A 43 6.28 -6.82 -7.35
CA PRO A 43 6.16 -7.62 -8.55
C PRO A 43 6.65 -9.02 -8.19
N LEU A 44 5.79 -10.04 -8.40
CA LEU A 44 6.12 -11.42 -8.09
C LEU A 44 7.56 -11.66 -8.52
N SER A 45 8.41 -12.08 -7.56
CA SER A 45 9.82 -12.24 -7.88
C SER A 45 9.92 -13.21 -9.05
N ALA A 46 10.90 -13.02 -9.94
CA ALA A 46 11.03 -13.88 -11.12
C ALA A 46 11.02 -15.39 -10.74
N ARG A 47 11.47 -15.72 -9.52
CA ARG A 47 11.37 -17.06 -8.91
C ARG A 47 9.93 -17.52 -8.64
N GLN A 48 9.09 -16.68 -8.05
CA GLN A 48 7.69 -17.01 -7.77
C GLN A 48 6.89 -17.25 -9.07
N ILE A 49 7.21 -16.50 -10.13
CA ILE A 49 6.61 -16.70 -11.46
C ILE A 49 7.02 -18.06 -12.02
N LEU A 50 8.29 -18.45 -11.89
CA LEU A 50 8.79 -19.75 -12.32
C LEU A 50 8.14 -20.91 -11.56
N GLU A 51 8.05 -20.81 -10.23
CA GLU A 51 7.39 -21.83 -9.39
C GLU A 51 5.93 -22.02 -9.79
N GLN A 52 5.20 -20.94 -10.04
CA GLN A 52 3.82 -20.99 -10.48
C GLN A 52 3.66 -21.69 -11.84
N ARG A 53 4.55 -21.40 -12.80
CA ARG A 53 4.53 -22.05 -14.12
C ARG A 53 4.90 -23.53 -14.05
N TYR A 54 5.86 -23.89 -13.19
CA TYR A 54 6.22 -25.27 -12.93
C TYR A 54 5.07 -26.05 -12.29
N ALA A 55 4.40 -25.46 -11.29
CA ALA A 55 3.23 -26.07 -10.65
C ALA A 55 2.04 -26.24 -11.60
N ARG A 56 1.89 -25.35 -12.59
CA ARG A 56 0.92 -25.47 -13.68
C ARG A 56 1.32 -26.50 -14.75
N GLY A 57 2.56 -26.99 -14.73
CA GLY A 57 3.11 -27.86 -15.76
C GLY A 57 3.41 -27.15 -17.09
N GLU A 58 3.46 -25.81 -17.10
CA GLU A 58 3.81 -25.02 -18.29
C GLU A 58 5.30 -25.15 -18.64
N ILE A 59 6.14 -25.46 -17.65
CA ILE A 59 7.59 -25.68 -17.81
C ILE A 59 8.01 -26.98 -17.13
N ASN A 60 9.01 -27.66 -17.70
CA ASN A 60 9.59 -28.86 -17.11
C ASN A 60 10.67 -28.52 -16.08
N GLN A 61 11.07 -29.48 -15.25
CA GLN A 61 12.10 -29.34 -14.22
C GLN A 61 13.43 -28.81 -14.77
N GLU A 62 13.85 -29.25 -15.96
CA GLU A 62 15.08 -28.79 -16.60
C GLU A 62 15.04 -27.30 -16.93
N GLN A 63 13.93 -26.83 -17.51
CA GLN A 63 13.70 -25.42 -17.84
C GLN A 63 13.63 -24.55 -16.58
N TYR A 64 12.96 -25.04 -15.54
CA TYR A 64 12.88 -24.37 -14.24
C TYR A 64 14.28 -24.16 -13.64
N GLN A 65 15.14 -25.19 -13.67
CA GLN A 65 16.50 -25.11 -13.13
C GLN A 65 17.41 -24.15 -13.93
N LEU A 66 17.29 -24.13 -15.26
CA LEU A 66 18.04 -23.20 -16.10
C LEU A 66 17.66 -21.74 -15.79
N MET A 67 16.36 -21.43 -15.74
CA MET A 67 15.87 -20.09 -15.46
C MET A 67 16.15 -19.65 -14.02
N LEU A 68 16.10 -20.57 -13.05
CA LEU A 68 16.48 -20.28 -11.66
C LEU A 68 17.94 -19.85 -11.52
N LYS A 69 18.85 -20.47 -12.28
CA LYS A 69 20.27 -20.12 -12.29
C LYS A 69 20.49 -18.75 -12.91
N ASP A 70 19.81 -18.46 -14.00
CA ASP A 70 19.87 -17.17 -14.71
C ASP A 70 19.44 -16.00 -13.81
N ILE A 71 18.36 -16.16 -13.04
CA ILE A 71 17.88 -15.14 -12.09
C ILE A 71 18.81 -14.96 -10.88
N GLN A 72 19.66 -15.93 -10.56
CA GLN A 72 20.59 -15.87 -9.44
C GLN A 72 21.96 -15.28 -9.78
N GLN A 73 22.26 -15.07 -11.07
CA GLN A 73 23.50 -14.41 -11.52
C GLN A 73 23.39 -12.89 -11.39
#